data_AF-A0A561U3K4-F1
#
_entry.id   AF-A0A561U3K4-F1
#
_cell.length_a   1.000
_cell.length_b   1.000
_cell.length_c   1.000
_cell.angle_alpha   90.00
_cell.angle_beta   90.00
_cell.angle_gamma   90.00
#
_symmetry.space_group_name_H-M   'P 1'
#
loop_
_entity.id
_entity.type
_entity.pdbx_description
1 polymer ?
#
loop_
_entity_poly.entity_id
_entity_poly.type
_entity_poly.pdbx_seq_one_letter_code
_entity_poly.pdbx_strand_id
1 'polypeptide(L)' 'MTMVTIIDSVESVVPSGGGGNVKVRKSLRSLKSKPGAQVIRRHGKTFVINKKNPRYKARQG' A
#
# COMPACT_ATOMS: atom_id res chain seq x y z
N MET A 1 -12.04 -7.64 17.78
CA MET A 1 -12.50 -8.60 16.75
C MET A 1 -13.43 -7.96 15.71
N THR A 2 -13.71 -6.65 15.77
CA THR A 2 -14.57 -5.99 14.80
C THR A 2 -14.15 -4.52 14.68
N MET A 3 -13.33 -4.25 13.67
CA MET A 3 -13.28 -3.00 12.89
C MET A 3 -12.65 -3.38 11.55
N VAL A 4 -13.23 -4.41 10.93
CA VAL A 4 -12.97 -4.81 9.54
C VAL A 4 -14.23 -4.40 8.79
N THR A 5 -14.38 -3.10 8.58
CA THR A 5 -15.50 -2.58 7.80
C THR A 5 -14.94 -1.52 6.86
N ILE A 6 -15.07 -1.80 5.56
CA ILE A 6 -14.98 -0.92 4.37
C ILE A 6 -13.84 -1.21 3.35
N ILE A 7 -12.74 -1.93 3.62
CA ILE A 7 -11.69 -2.09 2.57
C ILE A 7 -11.09 -3.49 2.33
N ASP A 8 -11.72 -4.58 2.74
CA ASP A 8 -11.26 -5.93 2.37
C ASP A 8 -11.37 -6.24 0.87
N SER A 9 -12.06 -5.41 0.07
CA SER A 9 -12.22 -5.63 -1.39
C SER A 9 -11.13 -5.03 -2.28
N VAL A 10 -10.01 -4.55 -1.74
CA VAL A 10 -8.86 -4.07 -2.55
C VAL A 10 -7.73 -5.10 -2.60
N GLU A 11 -8.11 -6.36 -2.82
CA GLU A 11 -7.30 -7.37 -3.47
C GLU A 11 -7.53 -7.27 -4.98
N SER A 12 -7.03 -6.21 -5.60
CA SER A 12 -6.94 -6.15 -7.05
C SER A 12 -5.89 -5.12 -7.46
N VAL A 13 -5.13 -5.50 -8.48
CA VAL A 13 -4.04 -4.75 -9.10
C VAL A 13 -2.71 -4.87 -8.35
N VAL A 14 -2.12 -6.06 -8.40
CA VAL A 14 -0.67 -6.20 -8.52
C VAL A 14 -0.29 -5.62 -9.90
N PRO A 15 0.52 -4.55 -9.98
CA PRO A 15 0.90 -3.95 -11.26
C PRO A 15 2.12 -4.68 -11.80
N SER A 16 1.90 -5.50 -12.82
CA SER A 16 2.94 -6.13 -13.63
C SER A 16 3.54 -5.08 -14.58
N GLY A 17 4.73 -4.56 -14.23
CA GLY A 17 5.44 -3.59 -15.07
C GLY A 17 6.80 -3.20 -14.48
N GLY A 18 7.72 -4.16 -14.44
CA GLY A 18 9.12 -4.01 -14.00
C GLY A 18 9.32 -4.25 -12.49
N GLY A 19 9.38 -5.52 -12.07
CA GLY A 19 9.68 -5.90 -10.67
C GLY A 19 8.53 -5.70 -9.68
N GLY A 20 7.38 -6.34 -9.93
CA GLY A 20 6.09 -6.17 -9.25
C GLY A 20 5.98 -6.65 -7.79
N ASN A 21 6.98 -6.39 -6.94
CA ASN A 21 6.91 -6.68 -5.51
C ASN A 21 6.59 -5.43 -4.68
N VAL A 22 5.69 -5.58 -3.69
CA VAL A 22 5.46 -4.56 -2.66
C VAL A 22 6.76 -4.31 -1.91
N LYS A 23 7.28 -3.09 -1.97
CA LYS A 23 8.57 -2.75 -1.35
C LYS A 23 8.43 -2.64 0.15
N VAL A 24 9.29 -3.34 0.87
CA VAL A 24 9.35 -3.32 2.33
C VAL A 24 10.26 -2.17 2.75
N ARG A 25 9.78 -1.25 3.59
CA ARG A 25 10.54 -0.07 4.02
C ARG A 25 10.36 0.18 5.51
N LYS A 26 11.46 0.58 6.16
CA LYS A 26 11.45 1.02 7.56
C LYS A 26 10.59 2.27 7.79
N SER A 27 10.47 3.15 6.78
CA SER A 27 9.66 4.36 6.86
C SER A 27 8.78 4.58 5.63
N LEU A 28 7.56 5.05 5.88
CA LEU A 28 6.56 5.38 4.85
C LEU A 28 6.41 6.89 4.64
N ARG A 29 7.12 7.73 5.39
CA ARG A 29 6.90 9.20 5.43
C ARG A 29 6.97 9.85 4.05
N SER A 30 8.01 9.54 3.27
CA SER A 30 8.16 10.06 1.90
C SER A 30 7.03 9.61 0.97
N LEU A 31 6.57 8.37 1.11
CA LEU A 31 5.55 7.76 0.26
C LEU A 31 4.15 8.32 0.53
N LYS A 32 3.86 8.70 1.78
CA LYS A 32 2.60 9.36 2.15
C LYS A 32 2.43 10.74 1.50
N SER A 33 3.52 11.47 1.27
CA SER A 33 3.48 12.79 0.61
C SER A 33 3.23 12.74 -0.89
N LYS A 34 3.29 11.55 -1.51
CA LYS A 34 3.15 11.43 -2.96
C LYS A 34 1.67 11.58 -3.38
N PRO A 35 1.40 12.26 -4.50
CA PRO A 35 0.04 12.46 -4.98
C PRO A 35 -0.63 11.11 -5.30
N GLY A 36 -1.86 10.91 -4.80
CA GLY A 36 -2.60 9.67 -4.97
C GLY A 36 -2.12 8.52 -4.08
N ALA A 37 -1.32 8.79 -3.05
CA ALA A 37 -0.98 7.83 -2.01
C ALA A 37 -2.14 7.66 -1.02
N GLN A 38 -2.49 6.42 -0.73
CA GLN A 38 -3.47 6.05 0.28
C GLN A 38 -2.79 5.15 1.31
N VAL A 39 -2.94 5.50 2.58
CA VAL A 39 -2.44 4.71 3.71
C VAL A 39 -3.54 3.76 4.14
N ILE A 40 -3.22 2.48 4.23
CA ILE A 40 -4.14 1.46 4.71
C ILE A 40 -3.46 0.57 5.74
N ARG A 41 -4.24 -0.12 6.57
CA ARG A 41 -3.75 -1.15 7.49
C ARG A 41 -4.39 -2.49 7.09
N ARG A 42 -3.56 -3.52 6.85
CA ARG A 42 -4.00 -4.89 6.52
C ARG A 42 -3.14 -5.89 7.29
N HIS A 43 -3.75 -6.94 7.83
CA HIS A 43 -3.04 -8.01 8.58
C HIS A 43 -2.04 -7.46 9.63
N GLY A 44 -2.44 -6.43 10.38
CA GLY A 44 -1.59 -5.77 11.38
C GLY A 44 -0.45 -4.89 10.83
N LYS A 45 -0.25 -4.82 9.51
CA LYS A 45 0.82 -4.04 8.86
C LYS A 45 0.25 -2.79 8.17
N THR A 46 1.04 -1.72 8.12
CA THR A 46 0.69 -0.49 7.39
C THR A 46 1.23 -0.54 5.97
N PHE A 47 0.38 -0.25 5.00
CA PHE A 47 0.74 -0.17 3.59
C PHE A 47 0.46 1.23 3.05
N VAL A 48 1.28 1.66 2.10
CA VAL A 48 0.97 2.77 1.21
C VAL A 48 0.67 2.19 -0.15
N ILE A 49 -0.54 2.43 -0.64
CA ILE A 49 -0.95 2.08 -1.99
C ILE A 49 -1.03 3.37 -2.80
N ASN A 50 -0.41 3.38 -3.98
CA ASN A 50 -0.62 4.44 -4.95
C ASN A 50 -1.14 3.80 -6.24
N LYS A 51 -2.40 4.06 -6.58
CA LYS A 51 -3.04 3.54 -7.80
C LYS A 51 -2.55 4.26 -9.06
N LYS A 52 -2.18 5.55 -8.95
CA LYS A 52 -1.66 6.36 -10.07
C LYS A 52 -0.25 5.95 -10.45
N ASN A 53 0.58 5.66 -9.45
CA ASN A 53 1.99 5.30 -9.63
C ASN A 53 2.32 4.06 -8.80
N PRO A 54 2.17 2.86 -9.38
CA PRO A 54 2.27 1.64 -8.60
C PRO A 54 3.67 1.28 -8.08
N ARG A 55 4.71 1.93 -8.63
CA ARG A 55 6.09 1.85 -8.13
C ARG A 55 6.25 2.38 -6.70
N TYR A 56 5.31 3.20 -6.23
CA TYR A 56 5.28 3.74 -4.88
C TYR A 56 4.46 2.89 -3.90
N LYS A 57 4.14 1.64 -4.24
CA LYS A 57 3.55 0.69 -3.30
C LYS A 57 4.58 0.21 -2.30
N ALA A 58 4.28 0.30 -1.01
CA ALA A 58 5.17 -0.16 0.04
C ALA A 58 4.44 -0.63 1.30
N ARG A 59 5.12 -1.44 2.12
CA ARG A 59 4.69 -1.79 3.49
C ARG A 59 5.70 -1.29 4.51
N GLN A 60 5.21 -1.03 5.72
CA GLN A 60 6.03 -0.80 6.91
C GLN A 60 6.37 -2.12 7.59
N GLY A 61 7.63 -2.25 7.98
CA GLY A 61 8.24 -3.46 8.52
C GLY A 61 9.18 -4.07 7.52
#